data_AF-A0A9D2ACJ3-F1
#
_entry.id   AF-A0A9D2ACJ3-F1
#
_cell.length_a   1.000
_cell.length_b   1.000
_cell.length_c   1.000
_cell.angle_alpha   90.00
_cell.angle_beta   90.00
_cell.angle_gamma   90.00
#
_symmetry.space_group_name_H-M   'P 1'
#
loop_
_entity.id
_entity.type
_entity.pdbx_description
1 polymer ?
#
loop_
_entity_poly.entity_id
_entity_poly.type
_entity_poly.pdbx_seq_one_letter_code
_entity_poly.pdbx_strand_id
1 'polypeptide(L)' 'MNYHHLSIEERSCIRKYYVDGLSYREIARLIGRNVSTVS' A
#
# COMPACT_ATOMS: atom_id res chain seq x y z
N MET A 1 -10.25 -6.22 -16.90
CA MET A 1 -9.87 -5.73 -15.55
C MET A 1 -8.37 -5.92 -15.40
N ASN A 2 -7.57 -4.85 -15.48
CA ASN A 2 -6.13 -4.93 -15.23
C ASN A 2 -5.90 -5.03 -13.72
N TYR A 3 -5.86 -6.25 -13.19
CA TYR A 3 -5.41 -6.50 -11.83
C TYR A 3 -3.90 -6.28 -11.77
N HIS A 4 -3.48 -5.07 -11.41
CA HIS A 4 -2.10 -4.81 -11.04
C HIS A 4 -1.86 -5.41 -9.65
N HIS A 5 -1.42 -6.66 -9.62
CA HIS A 5 -0.93 -7.29 -8.41
C HIS A 5 0.18 -6.44 -7.79
N LEU A 6 0.09 -6.21 -6.48
CA LEU A 6 1.17 -5.60 -5.71
C LEU A 6 2.41 -6.49 -5.81
N SER A 7 3.55 -5.88 -6.11
CA SER A 7 4.83 -6.59 -6.04
C SER A 7 5.12 -7.03 -4.60
N ILE A 8 6.06 -7.96 -4.44
CA ILE A 8 6.50 -8.43 -3.11
C ILE A 8 7.02 -7.25 -2.28
N GLU A 9 7.74 -6.32 -2.90
CA GLU A 9 8.23 -5.10 -2.26
C GLU A 9 7.10 -4.21 -1.78
N GLU A 10 6.10 -3.95 -2.63
CA GLU A 10 4.96 -3.11 -2.24
C GLU A 10 4.19 -3.74 -1.06
N ARG A 11 4.00 -5.07 -1.07
CA ARG A 11 3.36 -5.78 0.07
C ARG A 11 4.17 -5.65 1.36
N SER A 12 5.50 -5.78 1.28
CA SER A 12 6.39 -5.58 2.45
C SER A 12 6.35 -4.14 2.97
N CYS A 13 6.37 -3.14 2.08
CA CYS A 13 6.25 -1.73 2.45
C CYS A 13 4.91 -1.45 3.14
N ILE A 14 3.79 -1.91 2.58
CA ILE A 14 2.46 -1.78 3.19
C ILE A 14 2.45 -2.38 4.60
N ARG A 15 2.97 -3.61 4.74
CA ARG A 15 3.03 -4.30 6.03
C ARG A 15 3.80 -3.50 7.06
N LYS A 16 4.96 -2.94 6.67
CA LYS A 16 5.78 -2.11 7.54
C LYS A 16 5.03 -0.86 7.99
N TYR A 17 4.39 -0.15 7.06
CA TYR A 17 3.66 1.06 7.40
C TYR A 17 2.42 0.82 8.28
N TYR A 18 1.77 -0.34 8.17
CA TYR A 18 0.72 -0.72 9.12
C TYR A 18 1.25 -0.93 10.53
N VAL A 19 2.42 -1.55 10.68
CA VAL A 19 3.08 -1.72 11.99
C VAL A 19 3.52 -0.38 12.57
N ASP A 20 3.99 0.52 11.71
CA ASP A 20 4.35 1.89 12.06
C ASP A 20 3.13 2.78 12.39
N GLY A 21 1.91 2.28 12.20
CA GLY A 21 0.66 2.96 12.58
C GLY A 21 0.18 4.04 11.59
N LEU A 22 0.69 4.05 10.36
CA LEU A 22 0.26 5.02 9.35
C LEU A 22 -1.18 4.78 8.88
N SER A 23 -1.84 5.87 8.50
CA SER A 23 -3.17 5.79 7.91
C SER A 23 -3.12 5.23 6.49
N TYR A 24 -4.17 4.50 6.07
CA TYR A 24 -4.31 3.98 4.70
C TYR A 24 -4.04 5.04 3.60
N ARG A 25 -4.41 6.31 3.86
CA ARG A 25 -4.21 7.43 2.93
C ARG A 25 -2.74 7.82 2.80
N GLU A 26 -1.98 7.77 3.88
CA GLU A 26 -0.55 8.04 3.85
C GLU A 26 0.21 6.92 3.17
N ILE A 27 -0.14 5.67 3.48
CA ILE A 27 0.42 4.49 2.82
C ILE A 27 0.19 4.55 1.31
N ALA A 28 -1.02 4.90 0.88
CA ALA A 28 -1.35 5.08 -0.52
C ALA A 28 -0.52 6.18 -1.21
N ARG A 29 -0.30 7.32 -0.53
CA ARG A 29 0.57 8.39 -1.04
C ARG A 29 2.03 7.96 -1.16
N LEU A 30 2.56 7.24 -0.16
CA LEU A 30 3.95 6.80 -0.13
C LEU A 30 4.28 5.82 -1.26
N ILE A 31 3.33 4.94 -1.59
CA ILE A 31 3.51 3.90 -2.62
C ILE A 31 3.02 4.42 -3.99
N GLY A 32 2.43 5.63 -4.05
CA GLY A 32 1.87 6.19 -5.28
C GLY A 32 0.70 5.37 -5.83
N ARG A 33 -0.04 4.68 -4.95
CA ARG A 33 -1.17 3.82 -5.31
C ARG A 33 -2.48 4.43 -4.83
N ASN A 34 -3.59 3.91 -5.36
CA ASN A 34 -4.90 4.31 -4.89
C ASN A 34 -5.15 3.74 -3.48
N VAL A 35 -5.90 4.46 -2.64
CA VAL A 35 -6.30 4.00 -1.30
C VAL A 35 -7.03 2.66 -1.37
N SER A 36 -7.82 2.43 -2.42
CA SER A 36 -8.52 1.14 -2.66
C SER A 36 -7.57 -0.04 -2.86
N THR A 37 -6.31 0.20 -3.25
CA THR A 37 -5.28 -0.84 -3.39
C THR A 37 -4.65 -1.21 -2.05
N VAL A 38 -4.73 -0.31 -1.06
CA VAL A 38 -4.16 -0.48 0.27
C VAL A 38 -5.19 -1.02 1.26
N SER A 39 -6.48 -0.74 1.02
CA SER A 39 -7.64 -1.17 1.83
C SER A 39 -7.80 -2.68 1.98
#